data_AF-A0A2E5KMJ0-F1
#
_entry.id   AF-A0A2E5KMJ0-F1
#
_cell.length_a   1.000
_cell.length_b   1.000
_cell.length_c   1.000
_cell.angle_alpha   90.00
_cell.angle_beta   90.00
_cell.angle_gamma   90.00
#
_symmetry.space_group_name_H-M   'P 1'
#
loop_
_entity.id
_entity.type
_entity.pdbx_description
1 polymer ?
#
loop_
_entity_poly.entity_id
_entity_poly.type
_entity_poly.pdbx_seq_one_letter_code
_entity_poly.pdbx_strand_id
1 'polypeptide(L)'
;MNFDYIETCNCPPNCPCPFTGSPSTDYGGCHLMMAFHIVRGNFGSTPLNGLNAILVAEVPGNMRAGDYRTGVLVDDRGDDEQQTAMKAIFSGKAGGVFEGIDALTIDWLGVDTAPIKFSTRTRKASIPGVLEVDYTPINGFGGAIPELKNTRQRIALGGKLKCAQSNVCRFNNFGLQWDNSGGNVFWGRYTHTHESRN
;
A
#
# COMPACT_ATOMS: atom_id res chain seq x y z
N MET A 1 0.40 -13.54 -8.26
CA MET A 1 -0.08 -12.24 -8.79
C MET A 1 1.06 -11.24 -8.76
N ASN A 2 1.20 -10.44 -9.82
CA ASN A 2 2.20 -9.38 -9.95
C ASN A 2 1.49 -8.02 -9.97
N PHE A 3 2.02 -7.06 -9.21
CA PHE A 3 1.44 -5.72 -9.14
C PHE A 3 2.51 -4.66 -8.92
N ASP A 4 2.25 -3.47 -9.44
CA ASP A 4 2.96 -2.26 -9.04
C ASP A 4 2.29 -1.68 -7.81
N TYR A 5 3.06 -1.03 -6.94
CA TYR A 5 2.51 -0.39 -5.76
C TYR A 5 3.24 0.89 -5.38
N ILE A 6 2.50 1.72 -4.65
CA ILE A 6 2.96 2.91 -3.96
C ILE A 6 2.54 2.72 -2.50
N GLU A 7 3.48 2.80 -1.57
CA GLU A 7 3.26 2.81 -0.12
C GLU A 7 3.72 4.18 0.39
N THR A 8 2.90 4.83 1.21
CA THR A 8 3.24 6.10 1.87
C THR A 8 2.75 6.09 3.30
N CYS A 9 3.45 6.80 4.18
CA CYS A 9 2.91 7.17 5.47
C CYS A 9 3.35 8.58 5.91
N ASN A 10 3.04 8.92 7.14
CA ASN A 10 3.33 10.19 7.81
C ASN A 10 4.79 10.32 8.30
N CYS A 11 5.63 9.28 8.17
CA CYS A 11 7.05 9.37 8.52
C CYS A 11 7.82 10.25 7.53
N PRO A 12 8.92 10.90 7.95
CA PRO A 12 9.88 11.47 7.00
C PRO A 12 10.45 10.39 6.06
N PRO A 13 11.09 10.78 4.92
CA PRO A 13 11.51 9.83 3.88
C PRO A 13 12.38 8.64 4.34
N ASN A 14 13.06 8.76 5.48
CA ASN A 14 13.83 7.70 6.13
C ASN A 14 12.99 6.85 7.11
N CYS A 15 11.78 6.46 6.72
CA CYS A 15 10.88 5.65 7.55
C CYS A 15 11.62 4.41 8.12
N PRO A 16 11.60 4.18 9.44
CA PRO A 16 12.40 3.13 10.09
C PRO A 16 11.71 1.75 10.10
N CYS A 17 10.43 1.67 9.75
CA CYS A 17 9.64 0.43 9.78
C CYS A 17 10.21 -0.73 8.94
N PRO A 18 10.83 -0.51 7.76
CA PRO A 18 11.50 -1.57 7.00
C PRO A 18 12.58 -2.32 7.78
N PHE A 19 13.15 -1.65 8.79
CA PHE A 19 14.22 -2.14 9.67
C PHE A 19 13.70 -2.52 11.06
N THR A 20 12.40 -2.75 11.21
CA THR A 20 11.73 -3.11 12.49
C THR A 20 11.63 -1.98 13.52
N GLY A 21 12.00 -0.76 13.15
CA GLY A 21 11.77 0.42 14.00
C GLY A 21 10.31 0.83 14.09
N SER A 22 9.98 1.63 15.11
CA SER A 22 8.67 2.25 15.28
C SER A 22 8.56 3.54 14.45
N PRO A 23 7.34 3.98 14.08
CA PRO A 23 7.13 5.23 13.34
C PRO A 23 7.90 6.40 13.96
N SER A 24 8.61 7.16 13.14
CA SER A 24 9.40 8.32 13.56
C SER A 24 8.61 9.61 13.35
N THR A 25 7.47 9.72 14.02
CA THR A 25 6.55 10.87 13.92
C THR A 25 6.14 11.33 15.32
N ASP A 26 5.77 12.60 15.46
CA ASP A 26 5.26 13.15 16.73
C ASP A 26 3.92 12.53 17.13
N TYR A 27 3.15 12.03 16.15
CA TYR A 27 1.92 11.27 16.38
C TYR A 27 2.20 9.92 17.08
N GLY A 28 3.40 9.37 16.96
CA GLY A 28 3.78 8.07 17.54
C GLY A 28 3.26 6.85 16.76
N GLY A 29 2.30 7.05 15.87
CA GLY A 29 1.72 6.02 15.00
C GLY A 29 1.97 6.24 13.50
N CYS A 30 1.31 5.41 12.68
CA CYS A 30 1.42 5.37 11.23
C CYS A 30 0.05 5.59 10.57
N HIS A 31 0.00 6.51 9.61
CA HIS A 31 -1.09 6.63 8.64
C HIS A 31 -0.67 5.91 7.36
N LEU A 32 -0.82 4.60 7.31
CA LEU A 32 -0.44 3.79 6.15
C LEU A 32 -1.44 4.02 5.01
N MET A 33 -0.93 4.30 3.81
CA MET A 33 -1.68 4.21 2.56
C MET A 33 -0.87 3.41 1.55
N MET A 34 -1.52 2.44 0.92
CA MET A 34 -0.97 1.68 -0.19
C MET A 34 -1.92 1.71 -1.38
N ALA A 35 -1.37 2.03 -2.55
CA ALA A 35 -2.08 1.95 -3.82
C ALA A 35 -1.45 0.86 -4.68
N PHE A 36 -2.29 0.04 -5.30
CA PHE A 36 -1.91 -1.13 -6.07
C PHE A 36 -2.44 -1.05 -7.49
N HIS A 37 -1.66 -1.55 -8.43
CA HIS A 37 -2.09 -1.82 -9.81
C HIS A 37 -1.69 -3.23 -10.20
N ILE A 38 -2.67 -4.07 -10.47
CA ILE A 38 -2.46 -5.47 -10.84
C ILE A 38 -1.97 -5.52 -12.29
N VAL A 39 -0.67 -5.78 -12.45
CA VAL A 39 -0.05 -5.95 -13.76
C VAL A 39 -0.51 -7.27 -14.37
N ARG A 40 -0.52 -8.34 -13.57
CA ARG A 40 -0.98 -9.66 -14.01
C ARG A 40 -1.38 -10.54 -12.83
N GLY A 41 -2.57 -11.13 -12.86
CA GLY A 41 -3.01 -12.10 -11.87
C GLY A 41 -4.46 -12.55 -12.03
N ASN A 42 -4.81 -13.54 -11.23
CA ASN A 42 -6.13 -14.15 -11.15
C ASN A 42 -6.42 -14.60 -9.72
N PHE A 43 -7.70 -14.73 -9.39
CA PHE A 43 -8.19 -15.42 -8.21
C PHE A 43 -9.06 -16.59 -8.66
N GLY A 44 -8.59 -17.82 -8.48
CA GLY A 44 -9.19 -18.97 -9.17
C GLY A 44 -9.19 -18.76 -10.69
N SER A 45 -10.37 -18.80 -11.31
CA SER A 45 -10.56 -18.51 -12.74
C SER A 45 -10.77 -17.03 -13.08
N THR A 46 -10.99 -16.16 -12.08
CA THR A 46 -11.34 -14.76 -12.29
C THR A 46 -10.08 -13.92 -12.61
N PRO A 47 -9.96 -13.32 -13.81
CA PRO A 47 -8.81 -12.48 -14.16
C PRO A 47 -8.90 -11.11 -13.50
N LEU A 48 -7.78 -10.58 -12.99
CA LEU A 48 -7.72 -9.31 -12.25
C LEU A 48 -6.80 -8.26 -12.91
N ASN A 49 -6.35 -8.51 -14.13
CA ASN A 49 -5.38 -7.68 -14.82
C ASN A 49 -5.92 -6.25 -15.03
N GLY A 50 -5.10 -5.24 -14.71
CA GLY A 50 -5.42 -3.84 -14.92
C GLY A 50 -6.30 -3.20 -13.85
N LEU A 51 -6.80 -3.97 -12.88
CA LEU A 51 -7.56 -3.46 -11.75
C LEU A 51 -6.62 -2.89 -10.65
N ASN A 52 -7.15 -1.93 -9.91
CA ASN A 52 -6.45 -1.24 -8.84
C ASN A 52 -7.09 -1.53 -7.47
N ALA A 53 -6.34 -1.28 -6.41
CA ALA A 53 -6.86 -1.28 -5.05
C ALA A 53 -6.13 -0.23 -4.21
N ILE A 54 -6.80 0.29 -3.19
CA ILE A 54 -6.24 1.11 -2.13
C ILE A 54 -6.44 0.38 -0.81
N LEU A 55 -5.39 0.32 -0.01
CA LEU A 55 -5.44 -0.09 1.39
C LEU A 55 -5.01 1.10 2.23
N VAL A 56 -5.77 1.41 3.28
CA VAL A 56 -5.40 2.41 4.28
C VAL A 56 -5.46 1.79 5.66
N ALA A 57 -4.57 2.22 6.56
CA ALA A 57 -4.67 1.86 7.96
C ALA A 57 -4.17 3.01 8.86
N GLU A 58 -4.92 3.29 9.91
CA GLU A 58 -4.40 4.02 11.07
C GLU A 58 -3.84 2.99 12.06
N VAL A 59 -2.58 3.15 12.44
CA VAL A 59 -1.87 2.28 13.38
C VAL A 59 -1.33 3.15 14.51
N PRO A 60 -1.71 2.92 15.77
CA PRO A 60 -1.36 3.83 16.88
C PRO A 60 0.14 3.76 17.27
N GLY A 61 0.89 2.77 16.76
CA GLY A 61 2.28 2.58 17.13
C GLY A 61 3.05 1.67 16.18
N ASN A 62 3.78 0.70 16.74
CA ASN A 62 4.61 -0.19 15.94
C ASN A 62 3.75 -1.04 14.98
N MET A 63 4.08 -1.02 13.69
CA MET A 63 3.37 -1.78 12.66
C MET A 63 3.25 -3.28 12.95
N ARG A 64 4.15 -3.88 13.73
CA ARG A 64 4.10 -5.31 14.07
C ARG A 64 3.26 -5.62 15.31
N ALA A 65 2.92 -4.61 16.10
CA ALA A 65 2.11 -4.77 17.31
C ALA A 65 0.63 -4.99 16.96
N GLY A 66 0.18 -4.49 15.81
CA GLY A 66 -1.22 -4.60 15.39
C GLY A 66 -2.01 -3.37 15.79
N ASP A 67 -3.27 -3.59 16.19
CA ASP A 67 -4.26 -2.55 16.50
C ASP A 67 -4.61 -1.67 15.30
N TYR A 68 -4.68 -2.27 14.12
CA TYR A 68 -4.97 -1.50 12.90
C TYR A 68 -6.46 -1.18 12.82
N ARG A 69 -6.74 0.04 12.40
CA ARG A 69 -8.03 0.47 11.88
C ARG A 69 -7.94 0.55 10.37
N THR A 70 -8.44 -0.46 9.67
CA THR A 70 -8.13 -0.70 8.25
C THR A 70 -9.33 -0.47 7.35
N GLY A 71 -9.10 0.18 6.21
CA GLY A 71 -10.08 0.33 5.12
C GLY A 71 -9.50 -0.12 3.79
N VAL A 72 -10.34 -0.70 2.93
CA VAL A 72 -9.96 -1.13 1.57
C VAL A 72 -10.94 -0.57 0.55
N LEU A 73 -10.41 -0.06 -0.56
CA LEU A 73 -11.18 0.32 -1.74
C LEU A 73 -10.67 -0.49 -2.93
N VAL A 74 -11.56 -1.12 -3.68
CA VAL A 74 -11.24 -1.86 -4.90
C VAL A 74 -11.80 -1.15 -6.12
N ASP A 75 -11.24 -1.43 -7.29
CA ASP A 75 -11.64 -0.77 -8.53
C ASP A 75 -13.12 -1.00 -8.88
N ASP A 76 -13.86 0.07 -9.16
CA ASP A 76 -15.25 0.00 -9.60
C ASP A 76 -15.42 -0.49 -11.06
N ARG A 77 -14.31 -0.54 -11.82
CA ARG A 77 -14.27 -1.08 -13.18
C ARG A 77 -14.39 -2.60 -13.24
N GLY A 78 -14.19 -3.30 -12.13
CA GLY A 78 -14.33 -4.76 -12.07
C GLY A 78 -15.80 -5.18 -12.06
N ASP A 79 -16.11 -6.35 -12.61
CA ASP A 79 -17.42 -7.00 -12.42
C ASP A 79 -17.59 -7.56 -10.99
N ASP A 80 -18.76 -8.11 -10.67
CA ASP A 80 -19.07 -8.60 -9.32
C ASP A 80 -18.11 -9.69 -8.83
N GLU A 81 -17.67 -10.59 -9.73
CA GLU A 81 -16.72 -11.65 -9.40
C GLU A 81 -15.33 -11.06 -9.10
N GLN A 82 -14.88 -10.14 -9.95
CA GLN A 82 -13.62 -9.43 -9.78
C GLN A 82 -13.62 -8.61 -8.50
N GLN A 83 -14.67 -7.83 -8.24
CA GLN A 83 -14.79 -7.04 -7.01
C GLN A 83 -14.77 -7.95 -5.79
N THR A 84 -15.52 -9.05 -5.78
CA THR A 84 -15.52 -10.02 -4.68
C THR A 84 -14.13 -10.60 -4.43
N ALA A 85 -13.44 -11.02 -5.50
CA ALA A 85 -12.07 -11.52 -5.42
C ALA A 85 -11.09 -10.47 -4.87
N MET A 86 -11.16 -9.24 -5.37
CA MET A 86 -10.31 -8.13 -4.93
C MET A 86 -10.52 -7.82 -3.46
N LYS A 87 -11.79 -7.75 -3.01
CA LYS A 87 -12.12 -7.51 -1.60
C LYS A 87 -11.55 -8.60 -0.70
N ALA A 88 -11.64 -9.88 -1.10
CA ALA A 88 -11.05 -10.98 -0.35
C ALA A 88 -9.51 -10.92 -0.30
N ILE A 89 -8.86 -10.57 -1.40
CA ILE A 89 -7.40 -10.47 -1.49
C ILE A 89 -6.86 -9.33 -0.63
N PHE A 90 -7.36 -8.11 -0.83
CA PHE A 90 -6.79 -6.92 -0.19
C PHE A 90 -7.23 -6.75 1.26
N SER A 91 -8.32 -7.41 1.68
CA SER A 91 -8.62 -7.56 3.12
C SER A 91 -7.74 -8.59 3.81
N GLY A 92 -6.96 -9.39 3.08
CA GLY A 92 -6.13 -10.46 3.63
C GLY A 92 -6.87 -11.78 3.86
N LYS A 93 -8.20 -11.83 3.71
CA LYS A 93 -9.02 -13.03 3.91
C LYS A 93 -8.71 -14.16 2.93
N ALA A 94 -8.16 -13.83 1.75
CA ALA A 94 -7.66 -14.82 0.80
C ALA A 94 -6.26 -15.37 1.15
N GLY A 95 -5.63 -14.87 2.22
CA GLY A 95 -4.28 -15.22 2.64
C GLY A 95 -3.17 -14.63 1.76
N GLY A 96 -2.01 -15.29 1.74
CA GLY A 96 -0.87 -14.90 0.92
C GLY A 96 -0.20 -13.64 1.44
N VAL A 97 0.25 -12.76 0.53
CA VAL A 97 1.06 -11.59 0.90
C VAL A 97 0.30 -10.56 1.75
N PHE A 98 -1.04 -10.57 1.69
CA PHE A 98 -1.91 -9.68 2.45
C PHE A 98 -2.48 -10.33 3.73
N GLU A 99 -2.16 -11.60 4.05
CA GLU A 99 -2.74 -12.28 5.24
C GLU A 99 -2.49 -11.50 6.55
N GLY A 100 -1.34 -10.84 6.64
CA GLY A 100 -0.96 -10.06 7.82
C GLY A 100 -1.87 -8.86 8.06
N ILE A 101 -2.57 -8.35 7.03
CA ILE A 101 -3.51 -7.25 7.18
C ILE A 101 -4.71 -7.70 8.02
N ASP A 102 -5.32 -8.84 7.69
CA ASP A 102 -6.44 -9.39 8.44
C ASP A 102 -6.02 -9.73 9.87
N ALA A 103 -4.84 -10.35 10.04
CA ALA A 103 -4.32 -10.73 11.34
C ALA A 103 -4.00 -9.56 12.29
N LEU A 104 -3.68 -8.38 11.75
CA LEU A 104 -3.28 -7.19 12.54
C LEU A 104 -4.41 -6.17 12.71
N THR A 105 -5.55 -6.37 12.03
CA THR A 105 -6.70 -5.45 12.07
C THR A 105 -7.64 -5.81 13.20
N ILE A 106 -7.88 -4.85 14.09
CA ILE A 106 -8.86 -4.97 15.17
C ILE A 106 -10.19 -4.28 14.83
N ASP A 107 -10.15 -3.34 13.89
CA ASP A 107 -11.29 -2.52 13.47
C ASP A 107 -11.30 -2.37 11.95
N TRP A 108 -12.28 -2.99 11.29
CA TRP A 108 -12.48 -2.88 9.84
C TRP A 108 -13.45 -1.73 9.55
N LEU A 109 -12.94 -0.66 8.96
CA LEU A 109 -13.70 0.56 8.69
C LEU A 109 -14.57 0.47 7.42
N GLY A 110 -14.22 -0.44 6.50
CA GLY A 110 -14.97 -0.69 5.27
C GLY A 110 -14.16 -1.38 4.17
N VAL A 111 -14.87 -2.06 3.28
CA VAL A 111 -14.31 -2.75 2.11
C VAL A 111 -15.23 -2.51 0.91
N ASP A 112 -14.98 -1.42 0.19
CA ASP A 112 -15.89 -0.86 -0.82
C ASP A 112 -15.23 -0.70 -2.20
N THR A 113 -15.98 -0.17 -3.16
CA THR A 113 -15.47 0.13 -4.50
C THR A 113 -15.26 1.63 -4.72
N ALA A 114 -14.35 1.99 -5.63
CA ALA A 114 -14.08 3.37 -5.99
C ALA A 114 -13.49 3.50 -7.41
N PRO A 115 -13.63 4.68 -8.06
CA PRO A 115 -13.03 4.98 -9.36
C PRO A 115 -11.52 5.28 -9.23
N ILE A 116 -10.73 4.24 -8.97
CA ILE A 116 -9.31 4.35 -8.68
C ILE A 116 -8.51 4.56 -9.97
N LYS A 117 -7.72 5.63 -10.00
CA LYS A 117 -6.70 5.84 -11.04
C LYS A 117 -5.31 5.61 -10.44
N PHE A 118 -4.48 4.86 -11.16
CA PHE A 118 -3.10 4.59 -10.78
C PHE A 118 -2.19 4.68 -12.01
N SER A 119 -1.01 5.27 -11.84
CA SER A 119 0.00 5.36 -12.91
C SER A 119 1.40 5.44 -12.32
N THR A 120 2.21 4.42 -12.58
CA THR A 120 3.66 4.45 -12.27
C THR A 120 4.43 5.41 -13.15
N ARG A 121 3.96 5.68 -14.38
CA ARG A 121 4.61 6.63 -15.31
C ARG A 121 4.54 8.05 -14.77
N THR A 122 3.36 8.47 -14.34
CA THR A 122 3.13 9.81 -13.78
C THR A 122 3.32 9.84 -12.27
N ARG A 123 3.61 8.70 -11.62
CA ARG A 123 3.83 8.56 -10.18
C ARG A 123 2.64 9.03 -9.35
N LYS A 124 1.43 8.65 -9.77
CA LYS A 124 0.18 9.12 -9.19
C LYS A 124 -0.78 7.98 -8.84
N ALA A 125 -1.51 8.16 -7.75
CA ALA A 125 -2.73 7.42 -7.44
C ALA A 125 -3.80 8.42 -6.98
N SER A 126 -5.05 8.23 -7.40
CA SER A 126 -6.12 9.16 -7.05
C SER A 126 -7.51 8.54 -7.08
N ILE A 127 -8.38 9.03 -6.21
CA ILE A 127 -9.84 8.86 -6.23
C ILE A 127 -10.43 10.26 -6.03
N PRO A 128 -11.29 10.77 -6.94
CA PRO A 128 -11.88 12.11 -6.81
C PRO A 128 -12.51 12.35 -5.44
N GLY A 129 -12.06 13.40 -4.74
CA GLY A 129 -12.57 13.79 -3.41
C GLY A 129 -12.11 12.91 -2.25
N VAL A 130 -11.41 11.80 -2.50
CA VAL A 130 -11.07 10.78 -1.50
C VAL A 130 -9.57 10.60 -1.34
N LEU A 131 -8.82 10.51 -2.43
CA LEU A 131 -7.38 10.20 -2.41
C LEU A 131 -6.64 11.02 -3.45
N GLU A 132 -5.51 11.59 -3.06
CA GLU A 132 -4.55 12.21 -3.97
C GLU A 132 -3.13 11.88 -3.54
N VAL A 133 -2.35 11.28 -4.44
CA VAL A 133 -0.96 10.89 -4.21
C VAL A 133 -0.11 11.29 -5.41
N ASP A 134 0.97 12.03 -5.14
CA ASP A 134 2.02 12.40 -6.09
C ASP A 134 3.37 12.36 -5.33
N TYR A 135 4.45 11.88 -5.96
CA TYR A 135 5.74 11.77 -5.29
C TYR A 135 6.95 11.98 -6.22
N THR A 136 8.03 12.43 -5.60
CA THR A 136 9.34 12.62 -6.22
C THR A 136 10.34 11.58 -5.68
N PRO A 137 10.98 10.77 -6.53
CA PRO A 137 12.05 9.89 -6.10
C PRO A 137 13.19 10.65 -5.43
N ILE A 138 13.74 10.07 -4.38
CA ILE A 138 14.91 10.62 -3.71
C ILE A 138 16.10 10.49 -4.66
N ASN A 139 16.87 11.57 -4.78
CA ASN A 139 18.11 11.55 -5.54
C ASN A 139 19.23 10.99 -4.66
N GLY A 140 19.69 9.78 -4.99
CA GLY A 140 20.84 9.15 -4.35
C GLY A 140 22.16 9.55 -5.00
N PHE A 141 23.24 8.93 -4.53
CA PHE A 141 24.56 9.16 -5.07
C PHE A 141 24.63 8.81 -6.57
N GLY A 142 25.27 9.68 -7.36
CA GLY A 142 25.42 9.48 -8.81
C GLY A 142 24.12 9.53 -9.62
N GLY A 143 23.04 10.09 -9.07
CA GLY A 143 21.74 10.18 -9.76
C GLY A 143 20.88 8.92 -9.66
N ALA A 144 21.32 7.90 -8.94
CA ALA A 144 20.55 6.67 -8.75
C ALA A 144 19.46 6.88 -7.69
N ILE A 145 18.33 6.19 -7.83
CA ILE A 145 17.28 6.16 -6.80
C ILE A 145 17.71 5.15 -5.72
N PRO A 146 17.75 5.54 -4.42
CA PRO A 146 18.02 4.59 -3.35
C PRO A 146 17.00 3.45 -3.32
N GLU A 147 17.48 2.23 -3.07
CA GLU A 147 16.66 1.04 -2.98
C GLU A 147 16.88 0.31 -1.65
N LEU A 148 15.79 -0.03 -0.96
CA LEU A 148 15.82 -0.98 0.16
C LEU A 148 15.59 -2.40 -0.38
N LYS A 149 16.39 -3.35 0.11
CA LYS A 149 16.34 -4.77 -0.27
C LYS A 149 16.44 -5.62 1.00
N ASN A 150 15.82 -6.80 0.97
CA ASN A 150 15.84 -7.75 2.08
C ASN A 150 15.35 -7.13 3.42
N THR A 151 14.29 -6.33 3.35
CA THR A 151 13.71 -5.67 4.52
C THR A 151 12.88 -6.66 5.35
N ARG A 152 12.80 -6.43 6.67
CA ARG A 152 12.04 -7.30 7.59
C ARG A 152 10.54 -7.02 7.60
N GLN A 153 10.10 -5.97 6.92
CA GLN A 153 8.70 -5.56 6.83
C GLN A 153 7.99 -6.36 5.73
N ARG A 154 7.09 -7.26 6.14
CA ARG A 154 6.28 -8.08 5.21
C ARG A 154 5.24 -7.26 4.45
N ILE A 155 4.76 -6.16 5.04
CA ILE A 155 3.84 -5.21 4.39
C ILE A 155 4.49 -4.51 3.21
N ALA A 156 5.83 -4.42 3.15
CA ALA A 156 6.56 -3.91 1.99
C ALA A 156 6.67 -4.98 0.86
N LEU A 157 5.89 -6.05 0.96
CA LEU A 157 5.62 -7.09 -0.04
C LEU A 157 6.90 -7.76 -0.58
N GLY A 158 8.00 -7.81 0.20
CA GLY A 158 9.19 -8.60 -0.16
C GLY A 158 9.91 -8.15 -1.46
N GLY A 159 9.61 -6.95 -1.98
CA GLY A 159 10.20 -6.41 -3.19
C GLY A 159 11.39 -5.47 -2.95
N LYS A 160 12.00 -5.00 -4.04
CA LYS A 160 12.93 -3.86 -4.00
C LYS A 160 12.11 -2.59 -3.79
N LEU A 161 12.33 -1.88 -2.68
CA LEU A 161 11.62 -0.64 -2.36
C LEU A 161 12.41 0.54 -2.88
N LYS A 162 11.92 1.25 -3.89
CA LYS A 162 12.53 2.50 -4.33
C LYS A 162 12.05 3.63 -3.42
N CYS A 163 12.98 4.47 -2.98
CA CYS A 163 12.67 5.55 -2.05
C CYS A 163 12.24 6.83 -2.77
N ALA A 164 11.21 7.47 -2.24
CA ALA A 164 10.64 8.73 -2.71
C ALA A 164 10.10 9.54 -1.52
N GLN A 165 9.76 10.79 -1.79
CA GLN A 165 9.04 11.67 -0.87
C GLN A 165 7.74 12.11 -1.54
N SER A 166 6.63 12.14 -0.80
CA SER A 166 5.36 12.61 -1.32
C SER A 166 5.42 14.13 -1.57
N ASN A 167 5.00 14.54 -2.75
CA ASN A 167 4.67 15.94 -3.03
C ASN A 167 3.28 16.25 -2.46
N VAL A 168 2.35 15.30 -2.64
CA VAL A 168 1.00 15.31 -2.04
C VAL A 168 0.64 13.90 -1.58
N CYS A 169 0.06 13.78 -0.39
CA CYS A 169 -0.59 12.55 0.06
C CYS A 169 -1.80 12.88 0.95
N ARG A 170 -2.99 12.92 0.37
CA ARG A 170 -4.24 13.24 1.09
C ARG A 170 -5.21 12.08 1.05
N PHE A 171 -5.90 11.87 2.16
CA PHE A 171 -6.96 10.88 2.27
C PHE A 171 -8.15 11.45 3.06
N ASN A 172 -9.36 11.11 2.62
CA ASN A 172 -10.61 11.46 3.28
C ASN A 172 -11.70 10.43 2.96
N ASN A 173 -11.77 9.36 3.74
CA ASN A 173 -12.84 8.35 3.67
C ASN A 173 -12.82 7.49 4.95
N PHE A 174 -13.85 6.67 5.17
CA PHE A 174 -13.95 5.75 6.31
C PHE A 174 -13.86 6.44 7.69
N GLY A 175 -14.20 7.74 7.76
CA GLY A 175 -14.03 8.55 8.96
C GLY A 175 -12.58 8.89 9.30
N LEU A 176 -11.61 8.57 8.44
CA LEU A 176 -10.21 8.96 8.54
C LEU A 176 -9.93 10.15 7.63
N GLN A 177 -9.12 11.09 8.12
CA GLN A 177 -8.68 12.25 7.35
C GLN A 177 -7.24 12.62 7.70
N TRP A 178 -6.38 12.75 6.69
CA TRP A 178 -5.01 13.24 6.87
C TRP A 178 -4.44 13.89 5.61
N ASP A 179 -3.39 14.70 5.81
CA ASP A 179 -2.47 15.17 4.78
C ASP A 179 -1.04 14.82 5.22
N ASN A 180 -0.44 13.85 4.55
CA ASN A 180 0.93 13.36 4.79
C ASN A 180 1.88 13.83 3.66
N SER A 181 1.61 14.99 3.06
CA SER A 181 2.52 15.61 2.10
C SER A 181 3.90 15.85 2.73
N GLY A 182 4.98 15.54 1.99
CA GLY A 182 6.34 15.52 2.52
C GLY A 182 6.73 14.23 3.24
N GLY A 183 5.80 13.29 3.41
CA GLY A 183 6.03 11.97 4.00
C GLY A 183 6.81 11.01 3.10
N ASN A 184 7.20 9.86 3.64
CA ASN A 184 7.90 8.83 2.90
C ASN A 184 7.02 8.22 1.83
N VAL A 185 7.68 7.79 0.75
CA VAL A 185 7.08 6.92 -0.24
C VAL A 185 8.05 5.79 -0.56
N PHE A 186 7.55 4.57 -0.50
CA PHE A 186 8.17 3.40 -1.12
C PHE A 186 7.35 2.99 -2.32
N TRP A 187 8.02 2.66 -3.42
CA TRP A 187 7.31 2.19 -4.60
C TRP A 187 8.11 1.11 -5.31
N GLY A 188 7.41 0.27 -6.05
CA GLY A 188 8.06 -0.82 -6.75
C GLY A 188 7.08 -1.78 -7.39
N ARG A 189 7.62 -2.92 -7.78
CA ARG A 189 6.86 -4.04 -8.32
C ARG A 189 7.02 -5.24 -7.40
N TYR A 190 5.89 -5.81 -7.01
CA TYR A 190 5.85 -7.16 -6.48
C TYR A 190 5.74 -8.15 -7.64
N THR A 191 6.58 -9.16 -7.61
CA THR A 191 6.46 -10.33 -8.47
C THR A 191 6.37 -11.53 -7.55
N HIS A 192 5.32 -12.33 -7.71
CA HIS A 192 5.24 -13.58 -6.97
C HIS A 192 6.30 -14.54 -7.51
N THR A 193 7.44 -14.63 -6.83
CA THR A 193 8.42 -15.67 -7.07
C THR A 193 8.01 -16.89 -6.24
N HIS A 194 7.93 -18.05 -6.87
CA HIS A 194 7.88 -19.33 -6.16
C HIS A 194 9.22 -19.52 -5.45
N GLU A 195 9.44 -18.83 -4.33
CA GLU A 195 10.46 -19.26 -3.39
C GLU A 195 9.80 -20.34 -2.53
N SER A 196 10.14 -21.59 -2.84
CA SER A 196 9.91 -22.73 -1.97
C SER A 196 10.29 -22.36 -0.55
N ARG A 197 9.32 -22.42 0.37
CA ARG A 197 9.60 -22.44 1.81
C ARG A 197 10.53 -23.64 2.05
N ASN A 198 11.83 -23.38 2.23
CA ASN A 198 12.71 -24.31 2.93
C ASN A 198 12.58 -24.05 4.43
#